data_AF-A0A3M6TP29-F1
#
_entry.id   AF-A0A3M6TP29-F1
#
_cell.length_a   1.000
_cell.length_b   1.000
_cell.length_c   1.000
_cell.angle_alpha   90.00
_cell.angle_beta   90.00
_cell.angle_gamma   90.00
#
_symmetry.space_group_name_H-M   'P 1'
#
loop_
_entity.id
_entity.type
_entity.pdbx_description
1 polymer ?
#
loop_
_entity_poly.entity_id
_entity_poly.type
_entity_poly.pdbx_seq_one_letter_code
_entity_poly.pdbx_strand_id
1 'polypeptide(L)'
;MLSSTFLTILFSDGIDIGPKSIEELNDYFADLCTDDAYTKPVPAIVDKSLEAPQISERHVWNCLQHLKKTAMGPDLIPFWIWRDHAEIFTSVIHKI
;
A
#
# COMPACT_ATOMS: atom_id res chain seq x y z
N MET A 1 4.20 6.20 -13.23
CA MET A 1 4.80 7.49 -12.81
C MET A 1 4.51 7.69 -11.34
N LEU A 2 5.56 7.75 -10.50
CA LEU A 2 5.42 8.25 -9.14
C LEU A 2 5.01 9.73 -9.23
N SER A 3 4.00 10.13 -8.46
CA SER A 3 3.55 11.53 -8.43
C SER A 3 4.70 12.43 -7.98
N SER A 4 4.81 13.63 -8.54
CA SER A 4 5.74 14.68 -8.08
C SER A 4 5.67 14.88 -6.56
N THR A 5 4.49 14.67 -5.95
CA THR A 5 4.28 14.74 -4.50
C THR A 5 5.07 13.67 -3.73
N PHE A 6 5.22 12.47 -4.29
CA PHE A 6 5.88 11.33 -3.63
C PHE A 6 7.40 11.53 -3.54
N LEU A 7 7.99 12.19 -4.53
CA LEU A 7 9.42 12.52 -4.56
C LEU A 7 9.74 13.66 -3.59
N THR A 8 8.88 14.69 -3.52
CA THR A 8 9.04 15.78 -2.55
C THR A 8 9.01 15.27 -1.10
N ILE A 9 8.24 14.22 -0.82
CA ILE A 9 8.19 13.59 0.50
C ILE A 9 9.48 12.80 0.81
N LEU A 10 10.08 12.13 -0.19
CA LEU A 10 11.34 11.38 0.00
C LEU A 10 12.56 12.29 0.21
N PHE A 11 12.53 13.53 -0.29
CA PHE A 11 13.64 14.49 -0.20
C PHE A 11 13.36 15.69 0.72
N SER A 12 12.42 15.57 1.66
CA SER A 12 12.06 16.66 2.59
C SER A 12 13.21 17.17 3.46
N ASP A 13 14.33 16.44 3.54
CA ASP A 13 15.50 16.79 4.35
C ASP A 13 16.58 17.60 3.61
N GLY A 14 16.23 18.29 2.52
CA GLY A 14 17.07 19.37 1.98
C GLY A 14 18.24 18.91 1.08
N ILE A 15 18.09 17.79 0.37
CA ILE A 15 19.02 17.44 -0.72
C ILE A 15 18.55 18.16 -1.99
N ASP A 16 19.25 19.23 -2.37
CA ASP A 16 19.05 19.91 -3.66
C ASP A 16 19.67 19.06 -4.78
N ILE A 17 18.89 18.13 -5.30
CA ILE A 17 19.22 17.36 -6.50
C ILE A 17 18.57 18.11 -7.65
N GLY A 18 19.39 18.74 -8.50
CA GLY A 18 18.91 19.56 -9.61
C GLY A 18 17.90 18.84 -10.53
N PRO A 19 17.20 19.57 -11.42
CA PRO A 19 16.06 19.05 -12.17
C PRO A 19 16.39 17.80 -13.01
N LYS A 20 17.59 17.74 -13.62
CA LYS A 20 18.05 16.55 -14.36
C LYS A 20 18.19 15.31 -13.49
N SER A 21 18.69 15.45 -12.27
CA SER A 21 18.85 14.32 -11.34
C SER A 21 17.52 13.81 -10.79
N ILE A 22 16.48 14.65 -10.74
CA ILE A 22 15.12 14.21 -10.38
C ILE A 22 14.50 13.38 -11.51
N GLU A 23 14.69 13.80 -12.77
CA GLU A 23 14.24 13.05 -13.94
C GLU A 23 14.93 11.69 -14.02
N GLU A 24 16.26 11.64 -13.87
CA GLU A 24 17.02 10.39 -13.87
C GLU A 24 16.60 9.44 -12.73
N LEU A 25 16.33 9.98 -11.54
CA LEU A 25 15.86 9.20 -10.41
C LEU A 25 14.44 8.63 -10.65
N ASN A 26 13.58 9.43 -11.28
CA ASN A 26 12.25 8.98 -11.68
C ASN A 26 12.31 7.86 -12.70
N ASP A 27 13.17 7.99 -13.70
CA ASP A 27 13.35 6.97 -14.74
C ASP A 27 13.90 5.68 -14.12
N TYR A 28 14.87 5.79 -13.22
CA TYR A 28 15.41 4.64 -12.48
C TYR A 28 14.33 3.91 -11.67
N PHE A 29 13.51 4.64 -10.90
CA PHE A 29 12.43 4.01 -10.14
C PHE A 29 11.29 3.52 -11.03
N ALA A 30 11.02 4.18 -12.15
CA ALA A 30 10.04 3.72 -13.12
C ALA A 30 10.46 2.35 -13.67
N ASP A 31 11.71 2.19 -14.09
CA ASP A 31 12.27 0.91 -14.55
C ASP A 31 12.25 -0.14 -13.44
N LEU A 32 12.78 0.18 -12.26
CA LEU A 32 12.85 -0.75 -11.12
C LEU A 32 11.47 -1.21 -10.62
N CYS A 33 10.46 -0.34 -10.67
CA CYS A 33 9.11 -0.66 -10.20
C CYS A 33 8.20 -1.21 -11.32
N THR A 34 8.69 -1.26 -12.56
CA THR A 34 7.97 -1.88 -13.66
C THR A 34 8.31 -3.37 -13.69
N ASP A 35 7.29 -4.20 -13.60
CA ASP A 35 7.41 -5.64 -13.82
C ASP A 35 6.83 -5.94 -15.20
N ASP A 36 7.69 -6.15 -16.19
CA ASP A 36 7.28 -6.48 -17.57
C ASP A 36 6.53 -7.82 -17.66
N ALA A 37 6.73 -8.70 -16.67
CA ALA A 37 5.99 -9.96 -16.57
C ALA A 37 4.62 -9.79 -15.87
N TYR A 38 4.33 -8.59 -15.34
CA TYR A 38 3.05 -8.32 -14.70
C TYR A 38 1.91 -8.45 -15.71
N THR A 39 1.10 -9.49 -15.52
CA THR A 39 -0.16 -9.64 -16.24
C THR A 39 -1.25 -9.08 -15.36
N LYS A 40 -1.93 -8.02 -15.84
CA LYS A 40 -3.08 -7.45 -15.13
C LYS A 40 -4.10 -8.57 -14.85
N PRO A 41 -4.58 -8.76 -13.61
CA PRO A 41 -5.56 -9.77 -13.31
C PRO A 41 -6.83 -9.51 -14.11
N VAL A 42 -7.41 -10.59 -14.66
CA VAL A 42 -8.71 -10.54 -15.34
C VAL A 42 -9.74 -10.07 -14.30
N PRO A 43 -10.59 -9.07 -14.62
CA PRO A 43 -11.64 -8.66 -13.71
C PRO A 43 -12.51 -9.87 -13.37
N ALA A 44 -12.55 -10.24 -12.09
CA ALA A 44 -13.44 -11.28 -11.63
C ALA A 44 -14.88 -10.76 -11.78
N ILE A 45 -15.71 -11.50 -12.53
CA ILE A 45 -17.16 -11.27 -12.54
C ILE A 45 -17.65 -11.75 -11.17
N VAL A 46 -17.82 -10.81 -10.24
CA VAL A 46 -18.48 -11.10 -8.97
C VAL A 46 -19.97 -11.23 -9.29
N ASP A 47 -20.42 -12.47 -9.44
CA ASP A 47 -21.84 -12.76 -9.56
C ASP A 47 -22.55 -12.21 -8.31
N LYS A 48 -23.73 -11.62 -8.47
CA LYS A 48 -24.53 -11.14 -7.33
C LYS A 48 -24.96 -12.29 -6.41
N SER A 49 -24.94 -13.53 -6.89
CA SER A 49 -25.20 -14.71 -6.07
C SER A 49 -23.98 -15.20 -5.29
N LEU A 50 -22.79 -14.62 -5.52
CA LEU A 50 -21.56 -15.02 -4.85
C LEU A 50 -21.54 -14.35 -3.48
N GLU A 51 -21.82 -15.12 -2.43
CA GLU A 51 -21.72 -14.63 -1.05
C GLU A 51 -20.29 -14.20 -0.76
N ALA A 52 -20.14 -13.03 -0.13
CA ALA A 52 -18.85 -12.57 0.34
C ALA A 52 -18.28 -13.60 1.33
N PRO A 53 -16.99 -13.97 1.21
CA PRO A 53 -16.36 -14.86 2.17
C PRO A 53 -16.55 -14.30 3.57
N GLN A 54 -17.10 -15.11 4.48
CA GLN A 54 -17.18 -14.75 5.89
C GLN A 54 -15.76 -14.80 6.46
N ILE A 55 -15.15 -13.64 6.66
CA ILE A 55 -13.83 -13.51 7.27
C ILE A 55 -14.04 -13.50 8.77
N SER A 56 -13.39 -14.42 9.50
CA SER A 56 -13.50 -14.43 10.96
C SER A 56 -12.63 -13.34 11.59
N GLU A 57 -13.02 -12.90 12.78
CA GLU A 57 -12.29 -11.91 13.58
C GLU A 57 -10.81 -12.31 13.76
N ARG A 58 -10.55 -13.59 14.04
CA ARG A 58 -9.18 -14.12 14.16
C ARG A 58 -8.40 -14.06 12.85
N HIS A 59 -9.08 -14.17 11.71
CA HIS A 59 -8.44 -14.04 10.40
C HIS A 59 -8.00 -12.59 10.16
N VAL A 60 -8.86 -11.61 10.45
CA VAL A 60 -8.55 -10.18 10.36
C VAL A 60 -7.37 -9.84 11.28
N TRP A 61 -7.42 -10.30 12.54
CA TRP A 61 -6.32 -10.15 13.48
C TRP A 61 -4.99 -10.65 12.91
N ASN A 62 -4.99 -11.88 12.38
CA ASN A 62 -3.79 -12.49 11.82
C ASN A 62 -3.25 -11.67 10.65
N CYS A 63 -4.12 -11.13 9.78
CA CYS A 63 -3.70 -10.25 8.70
C CYS A 63 -3.01 -8.99 9.23
N LEU A 64 -3.59 -8.34 10.25
CA LEU A 64 -3.02 -7.13 10.85
C LEU A 64 -1.67 -7.39 11.53
N GLN A 65 -1.54 -8.52 12.25
CA GLN A 65 -0.27 -8.89 12.91
C GLN A 65 0.87 -9.14 11.92
N HIS A 66 0.55 -9.68 10.75
CA HIS A 66 1.54 -10.03 9.72
C HIS A 66 1.65 -8.99 8.61
N LEU A 67 1.15 -7.77 8.84
CA LEU A 67 1.35 -6.64 7.93
C LEU A 67 2.85 -6.41 7.71
N LYS A 68 3.25 -6.43 6.44
CA LYS A 68 4.62 -6.09 6.04
C LYS A 68 4.84 -4.59 6.24
N LYS A 69 6.10 -4.19 6.36
CA LYS A 69 6.50 -2.77 6.35
C LYS A 69 6.07 -2.17 5.02
N THR A 70 4.98 -1.42 5.05
CA THR A 70 4.36 -0.79 3.88
C THR A 70 4.48 0.72 4.01
N ALA A 71 4.58 1.40 2.86
CA ALA A 71 4.51 2.85 2.82
C ALA A 71 3.15 3.31 3.35
N MET A 72 3.14 4.47 3.99
CA MET A 72 1.94 5.06 4.56
C MET A 72 0.91 5.38 3.47
N GLY A 73 -0.34 4.99 3.68
CA GLY A 73 -1.42 5.26 2.75
C GLY A 73 -1.89 6.72 2.79
N PRO A 74 -2.93 7.08 2.00
CA PRO A 74 -3.56 8.40 2.05
C PRO A 74 -4.18 8.74 3.42
N ASP A 75 -4.40 7.73 4.26
CA ASP A 75 -4.87 7.86 5.64
C ASP A 75 -3.83 8.44 6.61
N LEU A 76 -2.56 8.51 6.18
CA LEU A 76 -1.43 8.93 7.01
C LEU A 76 -1.24 8.07 8.28
N ILE A 77 -1.73 6.81 8.26
CA ILE A 77 -1.56 5.86 9.37
C ILE A 77 -0.40 4.93 9.04
N PRO A 78 0.72 4.97 9.78
CA PRO A 78 1.84 4.11 9.46
C PRO A 78 1.52 2.64 9.81
N PHE A 79 2.12 1.71 9.05
CA PHE A 79 1.79 0.28 9.11
C PHE A 79 1.82 -0.32 10.53
N TRP A 80 2.72 0.17 11.39
CA TRP A 80 2.89 -0.33 12.76
C TRP A 80 1.68 -0.09 13.68
N ILE A 81 0.85 0.93 13.43
CA ILE A 81 -0.33 1.25 14.25
C ILE A 81 -1.36 0.14 14.09
N TRP A 82 -1.56 -0.33 12.86
CA TRP A 82 -2.44 -1.44 12.55
C TRP A 82 -2.03 -2.74 13.24
N ARG A 83 -0.71 -2.99 13.33
CA ARG A 83 -0.15 -4.16 14.00
C ARG A 83 -0.24 -4.04 15.53
N ASP A 84 0.23 -2.92 16.08
CA ASP A 84 0.36 -2.72 17.52
C ASP A 84 -1.01 -2.56 18.21
N HIS A 85 -2.03 -2.13 17.45
CA HIS A 85 -3.40 -1.98 17.92
C HIS A 85 -4.40 -2.90 17.17
N ALA A 86 -3.92 -4.03 16.63
CA ALA A 86 -4.76 -4.98 15.90
C ALA A 86 -6.00 -5.40 16.70
N GLU A 87 -5.88 -5.45 18.02
CA GLU A 87 -6.92 -5.81 18.99
C GLU A 87 -8.14 -4.88 18.95
N ILE A 88 -7.89 -3.60 18.72
CA ILE A 88 -8.95 -2.59 18.57
C ILE A 88 -9.50 -2.66 17.15
N PHE A 89 -8.62 -2.61 16.15
CA PHE A 89 -9.01 -2.49 14.74
C PHE A 89 -9.72 -3.73 14.19
N THR A 90 -9.36 -4.92 14.66
CA THR A 90 -9.99 -6.18 14.24
C THR A 90 -11.50 -6.13 14.45
N SER A 91 -11.94 -5.64 15.62
CA SER A 91 -13.36 -5.55 15.96
C SER A 91 -14.14 -4.53 15.13
N VAL A 92 -13.46 -3.51 14.60
CA VAL A 92 -14.04 -2.47 13.74
C VAL A 92 -14.13 -2.99 12.31
N ILE A 93 -13.04 -3.58 11.79
CA ILE A 93 -12.93 -4.05 10.41
C ILE A 93 -13.85 -5.25 10.15
N HIS A 94 -13.94 -6.20 11.09
CA HIS A 94 -14.79 -7.38 10.94
C HIS A 94 -16.30 -7.05 10.89
N LYS A 95 -16.72 -5.88 11.39
CA LYS A 95 -18.14 -5.49 11.45
C LYS A 95 -18.63 -4.75 10.19
N ILE A 96 -17.74 -4.49 9.23
CA ILE A 96 -18.04 -3.85 7.95
C ILE A 96 -18.56 -4.91 6.98
#